data_AF-A0A6D0WN14-F1
#
_entry.id   AF-A0A6D0WN14-F1
#
_cell.length_a   1.000
_cell.length_b   1.000
_cell.length_c   1.000
_cell.angle_alpha   90.00
_cell.angle_beta   90.00
_cell.angle_gamma   90.00
#
_symmetry.space_group_name_H-M   'P 1'
#
loop_
_entity.id
_entity.type
_entity.pdbx_description
1 polymer ?
#
loop_
_entity_poly.entity_id
_entity_poly.type
_entity_poly.pdbx_seq_one_letter_code
_entity_poly.pdbx_strand_id
1 'polypeptide(L)'
;MSWSHYRCRPSAQSLEINHGNLSIDSAHGNYASQAVTIYCDVPVTVKISLFSNTQPAYNNQGVAVGLGNGWDSIIYLDGVKRNEETLRWNTAGSRTVTVGSKLYGEAGKITSGALSGSMTMIMHLP
;
A
#
# COMPACT_ATOMS: atom_id res chain seq x y z
N MET A 1 29.21 24.87 10.12
CA MET A 1 28.86 23.43 10.17
C MET A 1 27.47 23.27 9.57
N SER A 2 27.38 22.74 8.34
CA SER A 2 26.10 22.46 7.68
C SER A 2 25.71 21.02 8.01
N TRP A 3 24.59 20.83 8.70
CA TRP A 3 24.00 19.51 8.90
C TRP A 3 23.36 19.08 7.58
N SER A 4 24.02 18.19 6.84
CA SER A 4 23.46 17.51 5.67
C SER A 4 22.36 16.56 6.13
N HIS A 5 21.14 17.08 6.26
CA HIS A 5 19.96 16.24 6.45
C HIS A 5 19.80 15.37 5.19
N TYR A 6 19.87 14.05 5.34
CA TYR A 6 19.41 13.10 4.32
C TYR A 6 17.91 13.35 4.12
N ARG A 7 17.56 14.16 3.12
CA ARG A 7 16.16 14.50 2.84
C ARG A 7 15.64 13.50 1.82
N CYS A 8 14.88 12.53 2.30
CA CYS A 8 13.92 11.82 1.48
C CYS A 8 12.52 12.31 1.82
N ARG A 9 11.71 12.61 0.80
CA ARG A 9 10.34 13.11 0.97
C ARG A 9 9.39 12.41 0.00
N PRO A 10 8.22 11.91 0.45
CA PRO A 10 7.21 11.37 -0.44
C PRO A 10 6.42 12.51 -1.10
N SER A 11 5.89 12.26 -2.29
CA SER A 11 5.06 13.19 -3.06
C SER A 11 3.74 13.50 -2.37
N ALA A 12 3.24 12.57 -1.56
CA ALA A 12 2.00 12.70 -0.81
C ALA A 12 2.14 12.09 0.59
N GLN A 13 1.36 12.61 1.54
CA GLN A 13 1.25 12.05 2.91
C GLN A 13 0.06 11.09 3.05
N SER A 14 -0.86 11.10 2.08
CA SER A 14 -2.03 10.22 2.03
C SER A 14 -2.18 9.66 0.64
N LEU A 15 -2.61 8.40 0.55
CA LEU A 15 -2.88 7.70 -0.69
C LEU A 15 -4.27 7.08 -0.57
N GLU A 16 -5.20 7.52 -1.41
CA GLU A 16 -6.56 6.99 -1.46
C GLU A 16 -6.69 6.05 -2.66
N ILE A 17 -6.87 4.75 -2.40
CA ILE A 17 -7.11 3.76 -3.45
C ILE A 17 -8.61 3.50 -3.53
N ASN A 18 -9.24 4.03 -4.58
CA ASN A 18 -10.68 3.93 -4.78
C ASN A 18 -11.01 2.80 -5.76
N HIS A 19 -11.84 1.84 -5.31
CA HIS A 19 -12.31 0.72 -6.11
C HIS A 19 -13.59 1.01 -6.91
N GLY A 20 -14.19 2.18 -6.72
CA GLY A 20 -15.44 2.59 -7.33
C GLY A 20 -16.65 1.85 -6.78
N ASN A 21 -17.77 1.96 -7.49
CA ASN A 21 -18.99 1.22 -7.17
C ASN A 21 -18.96 -0.14 -7.87
N LEU A 22 -19.06 -1.23 -7.11
CA LEU A 22 -18.93 -2.60 -7.62
C LEU A 22 -20.14 -3.42 -7.18
N SER A 23 -20.61 -4.32 -8.05
CA SER A 23 -21.54 -5.37 -7.65
C SER A 23 -20.84 -6.35 -6.73
N ILE A 24 -21.53 -6.83 -5.70
CA ILE A 24 -21.03 -7.86 -4.78
C ILE A 24 -20.58 -9.13 -5.54
N ASP A 25 -21.27 -9.47 -6.63
CA ASP A 25 -20.99 -10.68 -7.42
C ASP A 25 -19.75 -10.57 -8.29
N SER A 26 -19.24 -9.35 -8.53
CA SER A 26 -18.11 -9.09 -9.42
C SER A 26 -16.96 -8.33 -8.76
N ALA A 27 -17.09 -7.97 -7.48
CA ALA A 27 -16.08 -7.20 -6.76
C ALA A 27 -14.82 -8.03 -6.45
N HIS A 28 -14.96 -9.35 -6.30
CA HIS A 28 -13.81 -10.23 -6.06
C HIS A 28 -12.78 -10.13 -7.18
N GLY A 29 -11.53 -9.88 -6.80
CA GLY A 29 -10.42 -9.76 -7.73
C GLY A 29 -10.31 -8.40 -8.42
N ASN A 30 -11.24 -7.46 -8.18
CA ASN A 30 -11.09 -6.08 -8.64
C ASN A 30 -9.80 -5.48 -8.11
N TYR A 31 -9.08 -4.76 -8.97
CA TYR A 31 -7.78 -4.18 -8.69
C TYR A 31 -7.81 -2.68 -8.91
N ALA A 32 -7.28 -1.93 -7.94
CA ALA A 32 -7.04 -0.50 -8.02
C ALA A 32 -5.66 -0.19 -7.43
N SER A 33 -5.07 0.93 -7.82
CA SER A 33 -3.73 1.30 -7.34
C SER A 33 -3.50 2.79 -7.33
N GLN A 34 -2.61 3.24 -6.45
CA GLN A 34 -2.08 4.59 -6.43
C GLN A 34 -0.56 4.56 -6.41
N ALA A 35 0.05 5.59 -6.98
CA ALA A 35 1.50 5.76 -6.98
C ALA A 35 1.93 6.82 -5.97
N VAL A 36 3.05 6.58 -5.30
CA VAL A 36 3.76 7.57 -4.49
C VAL A 36 5.19 7.68 -5.00
N THR A 37 5.66 8.92 -5.19
CA THR A 37 7.03 9.17 -5.61
C THR A 37 7.84 9.63 -4.41
N ILE A 38 8.96 8.96 -4.13
CA ILE A 38 9.89 9.34 -3.09
C ILE A 38 11.07 10.06 -3.74
N TYR A 39 11.34 11.27 -3.31
CA TYR A 39 12.45 12.11 -3.75
C TYR A 39 13.55 12.09 -2.71
N CYS A 40 14.80 11.85 -3.11
CA CYS A 40 15.95 11.88 -2.23
C CYS A 40 17.07 12.74 -2.82
N ASP A 41 17.65 13.61 -1.99
CA ASP A 41 18.67 14.59 -2.43
C ASP A 41 20.10 14.01 -2.46
N VAL A 42 20.28 12.78 -1.99
CA VAL A 42 21.58 12.10 -1.85
C VAL A 42 21.46 10.60 -2.13
N PRO A 43 22.56 9.89 -2.45
CA PRO A 43 22.55 8.43 -2.49
C PRO A 43 22.14 7.84 -1.14
N VAL A 44 21.16 6.95 -1.14
CA VAL A 44 20.55 6.41 0.09
C VAL A 44 19.77 5.12 -0.20
N THR A 45 19.64 4.28 0.82
CA THR A 45 18.75 3.12 0.82
C THR A 45 17.60 3.39 1.78
N VAL A 46 16.36 3.29 1.31
CA VAL A 46 15.16 3.46 2.12
C VAL A 46 14.39 2.15 2.11
N LYS A 47 14.10 1.59 3.28
CA LYS A 47 13.17 0.48 3.40
C LYS A 47 11.77 1.05 3.61
N ILE A 48 10.79 0.57 2.84
CA ILE A 48 9.38 0.84 3.09
C ILE A 48 8.75 -0.41 3.70
N SER A 49 7.90 -0.20 4.70
CA SER A 49 7.10 -1.25 5.32
C SER A 49 5.66 -0.78 5.44
N LEU A 50 4.74 -1.70 5.18
CA LEU A 50 3.31 -1.50 5.14
C LEU A 50 2.67 -2.25 6.30
N PHE A 51 1.97 -1.51 7.16
CA PHE A 51 1.29 -2.06 8.33
C PHE A 51 -0.21 -1.87 8.18
N SER A 52 -0.96 -2.98 8.26
CA SER A 52 -2.41 -2.90 8.27
C SER A 52 -2.89 -2.30 9.59
N ASN A 53 -3.77 -1.31 9.51
CA ASN A 53 -4.42 -0.75 10.69
C ASN A 53 -5.73 -1.49 11.02
N THR A 54 -6.29 -2.24 10.06
CA THR A 54 -7.51 -3.03 10.21
C THR A 54 -7.22 -4.50 10.00
N GLN A 55 -7.65 -5.33 10.95
CA GLN A 55 -7.38 -6.77 10.90
C GLN A 55 -8.10 -7.42 9.70
N PRO A 56 -7.38 -8.14 8.82
CA PRO A 56 -7.99 -8.89 7.73
C PRO A 56 -8.89 -10.02 8.24
N ALA A 57 -9.99 -10.28 7.52
CA ALA A 57 -10.91 -11.38 7.78
C ALA A 57 -10.32 -12.74 7.37
N TYR A 58 -9.39 -12.75 6.42
CA TYR A 58 -8.77 -13.96 5.89
C TYR A 58 -7.25 -13.97 6.13
N ASN A 59 -6.69 -15.18 6.25
CA ASN A 59 -5.24 -15.33 6.30
C ASN A 59 -4.61 -15.16 4.90
N ASN A 60 -4.36 -13.91 4.53
CA ASN A 60 -3.76 -13.53 3.26
C ASN A 60 -2.21 -13.50 3.31
N GLN A 61 -1.59 -14.35 4.12
CA GLN A 61 -0.13 -14.39 4.34
C GLN A 61 0.43 -13.07 4.89
N GLY A 62 -0.36 -12.36 5.71
CA GLY A 62 0.07 -11.11 6.37
C GLY A 62 0.14 -9.88 5.47
N VAL A 63 -0.30 -9.97 4.20
CA VAL A 63 -0.28 -8.85 3.23
C VAL A 63 -1.71 -8.48 2.85
N ALA A 64 -2.51 -8.08 3.83
CA ALA A 64 -3.88 -7.63 3.59
C ALA A 64 -4.34 -6.59 4.61
N VAL A 65 -5.41 -5.90 4.23
CA VAL A 65 -6.14 -4.90 5.02
C VAL A 65 -7.61 -5.33 5.09
N GLY A 66 -8.18 -5.42 6.28
CA GLY A 66 -9.61 -5.67 6.43
C GLY A 66 -10.42 -4.44 5.98
N LEU A 67 -11.41 -4.62 5.12
CA LEU A 67 -12.26 -3.54 4.60
C LEU A 67 -13.68 -3.52 5.20
N GLY A 68 -14.01 -4.51 6.02
CA GLY A 68 -15.36 -4.73 6.55
C GLY A 68 -16.23 -5.58 5.62
N ASN A 69 -17.42 -5.97 6.10
CA ASN A 69 -18.41 -6.75 5.34
C ASN A 69 -17.90 -8.09 4.77
N GLY A 70 -16.89 -8.69 5.41
CA GLY A 70 -16.25 -9.92 4.93
C GLY A 70 -15.31 -9.72 3.74
N TRP A 71 -14.89 -8.49 3.48
CA TRP A 71 -13.93 -8.15 2.42
C TRP A 71 -12.57 -7.77 3.00
N ASP A 72 -11.52 -8.24 2.31
CA ASP A 72 -10.15 -7.81 2.49
C ASP A 72 -9.64 -7.12 1.22
N SER A 73 -8.63 -6.28 1.36
CA SER A 73 -7.73 -5.88 0.28
C SER A 73 -6.40 -6.59 0.44
N ILE A 74 -5.99 -7.36 -0.57
CA ILE A 74 -4.62 -7.88 -0.69
C ILE A 74 -3.73 -6.80 -1.29
N ILE A 75 -2.62 -6.52 -0.62
CA ILE A 75 -1.75 -5.40 -0.99
C ILE A 75 -0.59 -5.84 -1.88
N TYR A 76 -0.24 -4.98 -2.83
CA TYR A 76 0.85 -5.15 -3.77
C TYR A 76 1.76 -3.92 -3.76
N LEU A 77 3.07 -4.13 -3.81
CA LEU A 77 4.06 -3.09 -4.04
C LEU A 77 4.73 -3.36 -5.39
N ASP A 78 4.54 -2.44 -6.33
CA ASP A 78 5.00 -2.55 -7.73
C ASP A 78 4.53 -3.87 -8.40
N GLY A 79 3.27 -4.24 -8.15
CA GLY A 79 2.65 -5.44 -8.71
C GLY A 79 3.05 -6.75 -8.02
N VAL A 80 3.92 -6.71 -7.01
CA VAL A 80 4.34 -7.89 -6.23
C VAL A 80 3.57 -7.94 -4.92
N LYS A 81 2.99 -9.10 -4.57
CA LYS A 81 2.31 -9.32 -3.28
C LYS A 81 3.34 -9.32 -2.16
N ARG A 82 3.51 -8.19 -1.47
CA ARG A 82 4.45 -7.99 -0.35
C ARG A 82 4.05 -6.76 0.45
N ASN A 83 4.45 -6.72 1.72
CA ASN A 83 4.25 -5.59 2.62
C ASN A 83 5.54 -4.80 2.90
N GLU A 84 6.66 -5.15 2.29
CA GLU A 84 7.90 -4.41 2.41
C GLU A 84 8.69 -4.38 1.12
N GLU A 85 9.48 -3.32 0.93
CA GLU A 85 10.43 -3.20 -0.17
C GLU A 85 11.64 -2.37 0.23
N THR A 86 12.80 -2.67 -0.35
CA THR A 86 14.01 -1.86 -0.20
C THR A 86 14.32 -1.10 -1.48
N LEU A 87 14.34 0.23 -1.38
CA LEU A 87 14.56 1.14 -2.49
C LEU A 87 15.96 1.74 -2.38
N ARG A 88 16.70 1.78 -3.51
CA ARG A 88 18.08 2.29 -3.54
C ARG A 88 18.27 3.40 -4.54
N TRP A 89 18.82 4.53 -4.07
CA TRP A 89 19.27 5.65 -4.87
C TRP A 89 20.80 5.64 -4.91
N ASN A 90 21.37 5.47 -6.11
CA ASN A 90 22.82 5.58 -6.30
C ASN A 90 23.27 7.03 -6.49
N THR A 91 22.33 7.91 -6.86
CA THR A 91 22.48 9.36 -7.01
C THR A 91 21.22 10.04 -6.50
N ALA A 92 21.26 11.36 -6.30
CA ALA A 92 20.05 12.14 -6.05
C ALA A 92 19.01 11.89 -7.17
N GLY A 93 17.73 11.84 -6.80
CA GLY A 93 16.65 11.60 -7.75
C GLY A 93 15.37 11.10 -7.10
N SER A 94 14.46 10.61 -7.93
CA SER A 94 13.14 10.13 -7.52
C SER A 94 12.91 8.68 -7.91
N ARG A 95 12.17 7.94 -7.08
CA ARG A 95 11.59 6.65 -7.47
C ARG A 95 10.10 6.64 -7.15
N THR A 96 9.32 6.11 -8.08
CA THR A 96 7.90 5.89 -7.90
C THR A 96 7.65 4.46 -7.46
N VAL A 97 6.82 4.31 -6.44
CA VAL A 97 6.31 3.03 -5.94
C VAL A 97 4.81 3.02 -6.17
N THR A 98 4.30 1.94 -6.75
CA THR A 98 2.87 1.71 -6.95
C THR A 98 2.34 0.83 -5.83
N VAL A 99 1.39 1.34 -5.06
CA VAL A 99 0.63 0.58 -4.06
C VAL A 99 -0.65 0.08 -4.71
N GLY A 100 -0.73 -1.23 -4.88
CA GLY A 100 -1.89 -1.93 -5.42
C GLY A 100 -2.77 -2.51 -4.33
N SER A 101 -4.07 -2.55 -4.60
CA SER A 101 -5.10 -3.11 -3.76
C SER A 101 -5.93 -4.06 -4.62
N LYS A 102 -6.03 -5.33 -4.22
CA LYS A 102 -6.89 -6.33 -4.87
C LYS A 102 -7.96 -6.79 -3.90
N LEU A 103 -9.23 -6.59 -4.24
CA LEU A 103 -10.33 -7.04 -3.40
C LEU A 103 -10.38 -8.56 -3.32
N TYR A 104 -10.57 -9.08 -2.12
CA TYR A 104 -10.70 -10.49 -1.84
C TYR A 104 -11.86 -10.72 -0.87
N GLY A 105 -12.65 -11.74 -1.16
CA GLY A 105 -13.80 -12.15 -0.37
C GLY A 105 -14.24 -13.54 -0.80
N GLU A 106 -14.71 -14.33 0.16
CA GLU A 106 -15.22 -15.68 -0.08
C GLU A 106 -16.75 -15.70 -0.07
N ALA A 107 -17.34 -16.47 -1.00
CA ALA A 107 -18.78 -16.67 -1.06
C ALA A 107 -19.33 -17.18 0.29
N GLY A 108 -20.46 -16.63 0.73
CA GLY A 108 -21.08 -16.96 2.01
C GLY A 108 -20.50 -16.24 3.24
N LYS A 109 -19.38 -15.49 3.08
CA LYS A 109 -18.82 -14.62 4.12
C LYS A 109 -18.92 -13.13 3.79
N ILE A 110 -18.97 -12.80 2.50
CA ILE A 110 -19.14 -11.44 2.02
C ILE A 110 -20.58 -10.94 2.18
N THR A 111 -20.73 -9.65 2.46
CA THR A 111 -22.01 -8.93 2.48
C THR A 111 -21.89 -7.62 1.70
N SER A 112 -23.03 -7.05 1.30
CA SER A 112 -23.08 -5.76 0.62
C SER A 112 -22.89 -4.62 1.62
N GLY A 113 -22.26 -3.54 1.18
CA GLY A 113 -22.05 -2.34 2.00
C GLY A 113 -20.83 -1.56 1.56
N ALA A 114 -20.63 -0.38 2.17
CA ALA A 114 -19.44 0.41 1.95
C ALA A 114 -18.20 -0.31 2.51
N LEU A 115 -17.13 -0.36 1.72
CA LEU A 115 -15.86 -0.97 2.09
C LEU A 115 -14.87 0.14 2.46
N SER A 116 -14.23 0.02 3.62
CA SER A 116 -13.22 0.96 4.07
C SER A 116 -12.22 0.28 4.99
N GLY A 117 -10.95 0.50 4.72
CA GLY A 117 -9.85 0.03 5.54
C GLY A 117 -8.67 0.98 5.38
N SER A 118 -7.65 0.81 6.22
CA SER A 118 -6.47 1.65 6.12
C SER A 118 -5.20 0.89 6.43
N MET A 119 -4.12 1.44 5.89
CA MET A 119 -2.78 0.98 6.16
C MET A 119 -1.83 2.16 6.33
N THR A 120 -0.78 1.93 7.09
CA THR A 120 0.29 2.91 7.30
C THR A 120 1.54 2.46 6.55
N MET A 121 2.05 3.33 5.68
CA MET A 121 3.38 3.18 5.10
C MET A 121 4.41 3.87 5.99
N ILE A 122 5.40 3.11 6.46
CA ILE A 122 6.55 3.61 7.20
C ILE A 122 7.76 3.59 6.29
N MET A 123 8.41 4.74 6.12
CA MET A 123 9.73 4.84 5.49
C MET A 123 10.81 4.79 6.56
N HIS A 124 11.63 3.76 6.52
CA HIS A 124 12.81 3.62 7.36
C HIS A 124 13.99 4.27 6.64
N LEU A 125 14.38 5.44 7.14
CA LEU A 125 15.60 6.13 6.74
C LEU A 125 16.77 5.59 7.58
N PRO A 126 18.00 5.55 7.04
CA PRO A 126 19.18 5.12 7.79
C PRO A 126 19.53 6.05 8.94
#